data_AF-A0A3M2EJ57-F1
#
_entry.id   AF-A0A3M2EJ57-F1
#
_cell.length_a   1.000
_cell.length_b   1.000
_cell.length_c   1.000
_cell.angle_alpha   90.00
_cell.angle_beta   90.00
_cell.angle_gamma   90.00
#
_symmetry.space_group_name_H-M   'P 1'
#
loop_
_entity.id
_entity.type
_entity.pdbx_description
1 polymer ?
#
loop_
_entity_poly.entity_id
_entity_poly.type
_entity_poly.pdbx_seq_one_letter_code
_entity_poly.pdbx_strand_id
1 'polypeptide(L)'
;MTPLRLWLPLALLLAACSSQGGGDEGGGGAPAAPRVVGQSGAQPADHTAAPRAKVDPGLAALTRNCSACHAPPRAKRHTAAEWPQVVARMELHRVQRAMGPIPPADKKALLAWLVRGAKKQ
;
A
#
# COMPACT_ATOMS: atom_id res chain seq x y z
N MET A 1 -37.31 -30.63 -7.40
CA MET A 1 -38.62 -30.01 -7.65
C MET A 1 -38.52 -28.54 -7.25
N THR A 2 -38.28 -27.68 -8.23
CA THR A 2 -38.32 -26.19 -8.23
C THR A 2 -39.78 -25.70 -8.08
N PRO A 3 -40.08 -24.44 -7.67
CA PRO A 3 -39.65 -23.19 -8.32
C PRO A 3 -39.16 -22.07 -7.36
N LEU A 4 -38.16 -21.26 -7.70
CA LEU A 4 -38.12 -20.17 -8.70
C LEU A 4 -39.02 -18.98 -8.32
N ARG A 5 -38.56 -17.78 -8.71
CA ARG A 5 -39.21 -16.45 -8.75
C ARG A 5 -38.85 -15.52 -7.57
N LEU A 6 -38.43 -14.27 -7.76
CA LEU A 6 -38.07 -13.40 -8.89
C LEU A 6 -37.55 -12.10 -8.19
N TRP A 7 -36.45 -11.49 -8.63
CA TRP A 7 -36.42 -10.12 -9.22
C TRP A 7 -37.12 -9.04 -8.37
N LEU A 8 -36.54 -7.89 -8.04
CA LEU A 8 -35.94 -6.92 -8.96
C LEU A 8 -35.29 -5.77 -8.15
N PRO A 9 -34.13 -5.22 -8.56
CA PRO A 9 -33.64 -3.94 -8.04
C PRO A 9 -34.46 -2.78 -8.60
N LEU A 10 -34.98 -1.93 -7.72
CA LEU A 10 -35.68 -0.70 -8.09
C LEU A 10 -34.65 0.33 -8.58
N ALA A 11 -34.49 0.38 -9.90
CA ALA A 11 -33.86 1.50 -10.56
C ALA A 11 -34.85 2.68 -10.65
N LEU A 12 -34.25 3.87 -10.62
CA LEU A 12 -34.72 5.10 -11.27
C LEU A 12 -35.75 5.95 -10.51
N LEU A 13 -35.31 7.11 -10.02
CA LEU A 13 -36.07 8.34 -10.21
C LEU A 13 -35.15 9.51 -10.59
N LEU A 14 -35.45 10.08 -11.75
CA LEU A 14 -34.90 11.31 -12.31
C LEU A 14 -35.22 12.52 -11.42
N ALA A 15 -34.29 13.48 -11.36
CA ALA A 15 -34.63 14.90 -11.26
C ALA A 15 -33.59 15.73 -12.03
N ALA A 16 -34.09 16.44 -13.04
CA ALA A 16 -33.37 17.34 -13.93
C ALA A 16 -33.51 18.81 -13.46
N CYS A 17 -32.80 19.71 -14.17
CA CYS A 17 -32.89 21.19 -14.15
C CYS A 17 -32.40 21.87 -12.86
N SER A 18 -31.74 23.03 -12.87
CA SER A 18 -31.13 23.94 -13.86
C SER A 18 -30.50 25.07 -13.04
N SER A 19 -29.41 25.69 -13.48
CA SER A 19 -29.36 27.15 -13.66
C SER A 19 -27.93 27.64 -13.92
N GLN A 20 -27.80 28.15 -15.14
CA GLN A 20 -26.94 29.24 -15.60
C GLN A 20 -26.45 30.21 -14.50
N GLY A 21 -25.16 30.54 -14.56
CA GLY A 21 -24.57 31.73 -13.95
C GLY A 21 -23.29 32.08 -14.71
N GLY A 22 -23.39 32.99 -15.67
CA GLY A 22 -22.25 33.62 -16.33
C GLY A 22 -21.73 34.82 -15.53
N GLY A 23 -20.46 35.17 -15.74
CA GLY A 23 -19.81 36.35 -15.20
C GLY A 23 -18.34 36.39 -15.63
N ASP A 24 -18.04 37.35 -16.47
CA ASP A 24 -16.81 37.62 -17.21
C ASP A 24 -15.69 38.29 -16.39
N GLU A 25 -14.47 37.92 -16.76
CA GLU A 25 -13.23 38.70 -16.92
C GLU A 25 -12.87 39.86 -15.96
N GLY A 26 -11.71 39.72 -15.30
CA GLY A 26 -10.92 40.89 -14.89
C GLY A 26 -9.97 40.65 -13.73
N GLY A 27 -8.68 40.37 -14.00
CA GLY A 27 -7.70 40.28 -12.92
C GLY A 27 -6.27 39.93 -13.32
N GLY A 28 -5.63 40.81 -14.10
CA GLY A 28 -4.18 41.05 -14.16
C GLY A 28 -3.23 39.90 -13.82
N GLY A 29 -2.84 39.13 -14.83
CA GLY A 29 -1.63 38.30 -14.78
C GLY A 29 -0.37 39.17 -14.85
N ALA A 30 0.29 39.36 -13.71
CA ALA A 30 1.74 39.56 -13.70
C ALA A 30 2.40 38.17 -13.80
N PRO A 31 3.39 37.93 -14.68
CA PRO A 31 4.06 36.65 -14.70
C PRO A 31 4.79 36.47 -13.37
N ALA A 32 4.39 35.46 -12.62
CA ALA A 32 5.24 34.90 -11.59
C ALA A 32 6.55 34.51 -12.28
N ALA A 33 7.64 35.18 -11.92
CA ALA A 33 8.98 34.75 -12.28
C ALA A 33 9.08 33.25 -12.00
N PRO A 34 9.71 32.44 -12.88
CA PRO A 34 9.89 31.04 -12.57
C PRO A 34 10.67 30.99 -11.26
N ARG A 35 10.00 30.51 -10.19
CA ARG A 35 10.72 29.91 -9.09
C ARG A 35 11.42 28.73 -9.73
N VAL A 36 12.69 28.93 -10.06
CA VAL A 36 13.64 27.82 -10.06
C VAL A 36 13.51 27.23 -8.66
N VAL A 37 12.65 26.21 -8.54
CA VAL A 37 12.84 25.18 -7.54
C VAL A 37 14.28 24.79 -7.79
N GLY A 38 15.16 25.22 -6.89
CA GLY A 38 16.49 24.65 -6.79
C GLY A 38 16.21 23.17 -6.68
N GLN A 39 16.37 22.48 -7.80
CA GLN A 39 16.40 21.04 -7.85
C GLN A 39 17.52 20.73 -6.87
N SER A 40 17.15 20.36 -5.65
CA SER A 40 18.09 19.84 -4.67
C SER A 40 18.77 18.73 -5.44
N GLY A 41 19.98 19.04 -5.90
CA GLY A 41 20.70 18.17 -6.80
C GLY A 41 20.67 16.81 -6.14
N ALA A 42 20.17 15.82 -6.86
CA ALA A 42 20.53 14.46 -6.54
C ALA A 42 22.05 14.50 -6.41
N GLN A 43 22.55 14.37 -5.19
CA GLN A 43 23.97 14.38 -4.92
C GLN A 43 24.61 13.41 -5.92
N PRO A 44 25.73 13.76 -6.58
CA PRO A 44 26.38 12.85 -7.50
C PRO A 44 26.58 11.54 -6.74
N ALA A 45 25.96 10.47 -7.26
CA ALA A 45 26.07 9.17 -6.66
C ALA A 45 27.57 8.84 -6.62
N ASP A 46 28.15 8.83 -5.43
CA ASP A 46 29.53 8.43 -5.23
C ASP A 46 29.71 7.05 -5.87
N HIS A 47 30.41 7.01 -7.00
CA HIS A 47 30.66 5.80 -7.78
C HIS A 47 31.59 4.82 -7.04
N THR A 48 32.13 5.23 -5.89
CA THR A 48 32.97 4.43 -4.99
C THR A 48 32.14 3.67 -3.95
N ALA A 49 30.83 3.91 -3.86
CA ALA A 49 29.94 3.12 -3.02
C ALA A 49 29.85 1.69 -3.59
N ALA A 50 30.37 0.72 -2.82
CA ALA A 50 30.19 -0.69 -3.12
C ALA A 50 28.71 -0.98 -3.44
N PRO A 51 28.42 -1.81 -4.47
CA PRO A 51 27.05 -2.05 -4.89
C PRO A 51 26.23 -2.51 -3.69
N ARG A 52 25.05 -1.88 -3.49
CA ARG A 52 24.14 -2.26 -2.41
C ARG A 52 23.86 -3.76 -2.54
N ALA A 53 24.17 -4.51 -1.50
CA ALA A 53 23.89 -5.93 -1.47
C ALA A 53 22.41 -6.17 -1.81
N LYS A 54 22.16 -7.20 -2.63
CA LYS A 54 20.80 -7.57 -3.03
C LYS A 54 20.01 -7.90 -1.75
N VAL A 55 18.93 -7.16 -1.50
CA VAL A 55 18.07 -7.39 -0.32
C VAL A 55 17.28 -8.68 -0.54
N ASP A 56 17.19 -9.53 0.49
CA ASP A 56 16.36 -10.73 0.47
C ASP A 56 14.89 -10.35 0.16
N PRO A 57 14.24 -10.96 -0.84
CA PRO A 57 12.87 -10.60 -1.22
C PRO A 57 11.85 -10.72 -0.07
N GLY A 58 12.03 -11.68 0.83
CA GLY A 58 11.16 -11.86 1.98
C GLY A 58 11.38 -10.82 3.08
N LEU A 59 12.63 -10.38 3.30
CA LEU A 59 12.91 -9.23 4.15
C LEU A 59 12.31 -7.95 3.57
N ALA A 60 12.44 -7.75 2.25
CA ALA A 60 11.84 -6.61 1.58
C ALA A 60 10.29 -6.62 1.69
N ALA A 61 9.67 -7.80 1.53
CA ALA A 61 8.22 -7.97 1.73
C ALA A 61 7.79 -7.72 3.18
N LEU A 62 8.58 -8.17 4.17
CA LEU A 62 8.32 -7.87 5.58
C LEU A 62 8.33 -6.36 5.84
N THR A 63 9.35 -5.65 5.37
CA THR A 63 9.43 -4.20 5.56
C THR A 63 8.23 -3.50 4.90
N ARG A 64 7.96 -3.76 3.61
CA ARG A 64 6.85 -3.10 2.90
C ARG A 64 5.48 -3.33 3.53
N ASN A 65 5.20 -4.55 4.00
CA ASN A 65 3.86 -4.93 4.44
C ASN A 65 3.64 -4.80 5.96
N CYS A 66 4.71 -4.85 6.76
CA CYS A 66 4.61 -5.02 8.21
C CYS A 66 5.21 -3.87 9.03
N SER A 67 5.89 -2.88 8.42
CA SER A 67 6.47 -1.74 9.16
C SER A 67 5.68 -0.44 9.07
N ALA A 68 4.54 -0.42 8.37
CA ALA A 68 3.76 0.80 8.16
C ALA A 68 3.00 1.28 9.41
N CYS A 69 2.71 0.38 10.36
CA CYS A 69 1.94 0.70 11.58
C CYS A 69 2.80 0.78 12.84
N HIS A 70 3.84 -0.04 12.93
CA HIS A 70 4.79 -0.12 14.04
C HIS A 70 6.03 -0.91 13.58
N ALA A 71 7.03 -1.08 14.43
CA ALA A 71 8.20 -1.90 14.11
C ALA A 71 7.80 -3.35 13.74
N PRO A 72 8.33 -3.93 12.64
CA PRO A 72 7.97 -5.28 12.23
C PRO A 72 8.49 -6.32 13.24
N PRO A 73 7.82 -7.48 13.37
CA PRO A 73 8.23 -8.49 14.32
C PRO A 73 9.56 -9.13 13.89
N ARG A 74 10.44 -9.38 14.86
CA ARG A 74 11.70 -10.10 14.62
C ARG A 74 11.41 -11.58 14.34
N ALA A 75 12.08 -12.18 13.36
CA ALA A 75 11.88 -13.59 12.98
C ALA A 75 12.06 -14.59 14.15
N LYS A 76 12.95 -14.30 15.09
CA LYS A 76 13.20 -15.15 16.27
C LYS A 76 12.11 -15.09 17.35
N ARG A 77 11.06 -14.27 17.19
CA ARG A 77 10.01 -14.08 18.21
C ARG A 77 8.99 -15.23 18.24
N HIS A 78 8.78 -15.90 17.11
CA HIS A 78 7.81 -16.99 16.97
C HIS A 78 8.47 -18.24 16.37
N THR A 79 7.90 -19.41 16.64
CA THR A 79 8.30 -20.68 16.01
C THR A 79 7.85 -20.72 14.54
N ALA A 80 8.43 -21.63 13.75
CA ALA A 80 8.05 -21.82 12.35
C ALA A 80 6.54 -22.11 12.19
N ALA A 81 5.95 -22.87 13.12
CA ALA A 81 4.53 -23.23 13.10
C ALA A 81 3.59 -22.07 13.47
N GLU A 82 4.06 -21.11 14.28
CA GLU A 82 3.27 -19.95 14.72
C GLU A 82 3.20 -18.84 13.65
N TRP A 83 4.24 -18.72 12.82
CA TRP A 83 4.36 -17.61 11.85
C TRP A 83 3.18 -17.45 10.89
N PRO A 84 2.59 -18.52 10.30
CA PRO A 84 1.39 -18.39 9.46
C PRO A 84 0.24 -17.65 10.15
N GLN A 85 -0.03 -17.97 11.42
CA GLN A 85 -1.10 -17.34 12.19
C GLN A 85 -0.78 -15.86 12.49
N VAL A 86 0.48 -15.55 12.82
CA VAL A 86 0.91 -14.17 13.07
C VAL A 86 0.74 -13.31 11.83
N VAL A 87 1.15 -13.80 10.66
CA VAL A 87 1.01 -13.08 9.38
C VAL A 87 -0.45 -12.89 9.02
N ALA A 88 -1.32 -13.89 9.23
CA ALA A 88 -2.75 -13.77 8.99
C ALA A 88 -3.39 -12.66 9.84
N ARG A 89 -3.00 -12.55 11.12
CA ARG A 89 -3.46 -11.47 12.01
C ARG A 89 -2.97 -10.09 11.57
N MET A 90 -1.72 -9.98 11.10
CA MET A 90 -1.20 -8.72 10.56
C MET A 90 -1.95 -8.29 9.30
N GLU A 91 -2.22 -9.23 8.39
CA GLU A 91 -3.03 -8.98 7.19
C GLU A 91 -4.44 -8.51 7.56
N LEU A 92 -5.09 -9.15 8.52
CA LEU A 92 -6.40 -8.72 9.02
C LEU A 92 -6.36 -7.26 9.51
N HIS A 93 -5.36 -6.89 10.30
CA HIS A 93 -5.22 -5.52 10.77
C HIS A 93 -4.96 -4.52 9.63
N ARG A 94 -4.23 -4.91 8.57
CA ARG A 94 -4.06 -4.06 7.37
C ARG A 94 -5.39 -3.82 6.66
N VAL A 95 -6.18 -4.88 6.49
CA VAL A 95 -7.52 -4.79 5.86
C VAL A 95 -8.43 -3.89 6.68
N GLN A 96 -8.47 -4.05 8.00
CA GLN A 96 -9.25 -3.19 8.92
C GLN A 96 -8.83 -1.71 8.86
N ARG A 97 -7.58 -1.44 8.46
CA ARG A 97 -7.01 -0.10 8.28
C ARG A 97 -7.13 0.42 6.84
N ALA A 98 -7.94 -0.23 6.00
CA ALA A 98 -8.12 0.10 4.58
C ALA A 98 -6.83 0.07 3.73
N MET A 99 -5.81 -0.71 4.14
CA MET A 99 -4.55 -0.90 3.39
C MET A 99 -4.58 -2.12 2.45
N GLY A 100 -5.69 -2.86 2.43
CA GLY A 100 -5.86 -4.08 1.66
C GLY A 100 -5.13 -5.31 2.25
N PRO A 101 -5.27 -6.49 1.62
CA PRO A 101 -4.55 -7.71 2.02
C PRO A 101 -3.07 -7.64 1.61
N ILE A 102 -2.26 -8.57 2.11
CA ILE A 102 -0.86 -8.71 1.65
C ILE A 102 -0.89 -9.38 0.28
N PRO A 103 -0.18 -8.85 -0.74
CA PRO A 103 -0.11 -9.50 -2.05
C PRO A 103 0.37 -10.96 -1.93
N PRO A 104 -0.21 -11.94 -2.66
CA PRO A 104 0.12 -13.35 -2.48
C PRO A 104 1.62 -13.68 -2.64
N ALA A 105 2.30 -13.03 -3.59
CA ALA A 105 3.73 -13.19 -3.81
C ALA A 105 4.55 -12.70 -2.59
N ASP A 106 4.19 -11.55 -2.04
CA ASP A 106 4.82 -10.99 -0.83
C ASP A 106 4.55 -11.88 0.38
N LYS A 107 3.31 -12.38 0.53
CA LYS A 107 2.92 -13.29 1.62
C LYS A 107 3.74 -14.58 1.60
N LYS A 108 3.97 -15.16 0.42
CA LYS A 108 4.83 -16.34 0.25
C LYS A 108 6.28 -16.03 0.63
N ALA A 109 6.84 -14.94 0.09
CA ALA A 109 8.23 -14.57 0.31
C ALA A 109 8.51 -14.22 1.78
N LEU A 110 7.63 -13.45 2.42
CA LEU A 110 7.79 -13.06 3.82
C LEU A 110 7.65 -14.26 4.77
N LEU A 111 6.72 -15.18 4.51
CA LEU A 111 6.58 -16.39 5.34
C LEU A 111 7.82 -17.27 5.24
N ALA A 112 8.35 -17.46 4.03
CA ALA A 112 9.58 -18.19 3.83
C ALA A 112 10.74 -17.56 4.61
N TRP A 113 10.85 -16.23 4.63
CA TRP A 113 11.89 -15.53 5.38
C TRP A 113 11.72 -15.65 6.90
N LEU A 114 10.50 -15.47 7.41
CA LEU A 114 10.19 -15.58 8.83
C LEU A 114 10.42 -17.00 9.36
N VAL A 115 10.01 -18.01 8.60
CA VAL A 115 10.20 -19.43 8.96
C VAL A 115 11.69 -19.79 8.97
N ARG A 116 12.48 -19.34 7.99
CA ARG A 116 13.95 -19.55 7.98
C ARG A 116 14.63 -18.96 9.22
N GLY A 117 14.15 -17.80 9.69
CA GLY A 117 14.70 -17.10 10.85
C GLY A 117 14.00 -17.42 12.18
N ALA A 118 13.11 -18.41 12.21
CA ALA A 118 12.23 -18.67 13.33
C ALA A 118 12.95 -19.10 14.62
N LYS A 119 12.27 -18.94 15.75
CA LYS A 119 12.68 -19.52 17.03
C LYS A 119 12.81 -21.04 16.87
N LYS A 120 13.96 -21.60 17.27
CA LYS A 120 14.15 -23.06 17.37
C LYS A 120 13.29 -23.58 18.53
N GLN A 121 12.70 -24.76 18.35
CA GLN A 121 11.94 -25.43 19.41
C GLN A 121 12.88 -26.06 20.43
#